data_AF-A0A0B1S6X4-F1
#
_entry.id   AF-A0A0B1S6X4-F1
#
_cell.length_a   1.000
_cell.length_b   1.000
_cell.length_c   1.000
_cell.angle_alpha   90.00
_cell.angle_beta   90.00
_cell.angle_gamma   90.00
#
_symmetry.space_group_name_H-M   'P 1'
#
loop_
_entity.id
_entity.type
_entity.pdbx_description
1 polymer ?
#
loop_
_entity_poly.entity_id
_entity_poly.type
_entity_poly.pdbx_seq_one_letter_code
_entity_poly.pdbx_strand_id
1 'polypeptide(L)'
;MNAIEDVKNELNKAVKGLNNTVIDNGEKVSNAIADLSGGLEACTAVDCNNRGACLGTKRNYICACHLGYSGKNCEDSEFVAFS
;
A
#
# COMPACT_ATOMS: atom_id res chain seq x y z
N MET A 1 19.26 -42.73 25.24
CA MET A 1 19.18 -41.68 24.20
C MET A 1 19.17 -42.34 22.84
N ASN A 2 18.25 -41.95 21.96
CA ASN A 2 18.20 -42.45 20.59
C ASN A 2 18.59 -41.31 19.64
N ALA A 3 19.86 -41.27 19.26
CA ALA A 3 20.43 -40.21 18.43
C ALA A 3 19.70 -40.01 17.09
N ILE A 4 19.07 -41.06 16.54
CA ILE A 4 18.29 -40.97 15.30
C ILE A 4 17.04 -40.12 15.49
N GLU A 5 16.40 -40.20 16.65
CA GLU A 5 15.18 -39.46 16.95
C GLU A 5 15.46 -37.97 17.15
N ASP A 6 16.59 -37.66 17.80
CA ASP A 6 17.05 -36.27 17.98
C ASP A 6 17.31 -35.59 16.62
N VAL A 7 17.97 -36.31 15.69
CA VAL A 7 18.21 -35.81 14.33
C VAL A 7 16.89 -35.57 13.57
N LYS A 8 15.91 -36.48 13.69
CA LYS A 8 14.58 -36.29 13.07
C LYS A 8 13.86 -35.07 13.63
N ASN A 9 13.94 -34.84 14.94
CA ASN A 9 13.28 -33.71 15.59
C ASN A 9 13.85 -32.37 15.13
N GLU A 10 15.17 -32.26 15.04
CA GLU A 10 15.83 -31.07 14.50
C GLU A 10 15.51 -30.85 13.02
N LEU A 11 15.48 -31.93 12.21
CA LEU A 11 15.07 -31.83 10.81
C LEU A 11 13.61 -31.34 10.68
N ASN A 12 12.70 -31.89 11.47
CA ASN A 12 11.30 -31.48 11.48
C ASN A 12 11.13 -30.01 11.89
N LYS A 13 11.92 -29.54 12.86
CA LYS A 13 11.92 -28.13 13.28
C LYS A 13 12.42 -27.22 12.16
N ALA A 14 13.51 -27.60 11.49
CA ALA A 14 14.05 -26.87 10.35
C ALA A 14 13.05 -26.79 9.18
N VAL A 15 12.41 -27.91 8.83
CA VAL A 15 11.39 -27.97 7.78
C VAL A 15 10.18 -27.10 8.12
N LYS A 16 9.72 -27.10 9.38
CA LYS A 16 8.66 -26.19 9.82
C LYS A 16 9.07 -24.72 9.69
N GLY A 17 10.29 -24.37 10.09
CA GLY A 17 10.81 -23.01 9.92
C GLY A 17 10.87 -22.57 8.47
N LEU A 18 11.30 -23.46 7.56
CA LEU A 18 11.28 -23.22 6.12
C LEU A 18 9.86 -23.05 5.59
N ASN A 19 8.93 -23.92 6.00
CA ASN A 19 7.53 -23.83 5.57
C ASN A 19 6.90 -22.49 5.97
N ASN A 20 7.13 -22.05 7.21
CA ASN A 20 6.67 -20.74 7.68
C ASN A 20 7.31 -19.60 6.87
N THR A 21 8.62 -19.67 6.62
CA THR A 21 9.33 -18.66 5.81
C THR A 21 8.78 -18.57 4.39
N VAL A 22 8.42 -19.71 3.78
CA VAL A 22 7.80 -19.75 2.44
C VAL A 22 6.43 -19.09 2.45
N ILE A 23 5.61 -19.37 3.47
CA ILE A 23 4.30 -18.74 3.63
C ILE A 23 4.44 -17.23 3.80
N ASP A 24 5.29 -16.79 4.74
CA ASP A 24 5.55 -15.37 5.00
C ASP A 24 6.02 -14.64 3.74
N ASN A 25 6.91 -15.27 2.96
CA ASN A 25 7.38 -14.70 1.71
C ASN A 25 6.29 -14.68 0.64
N GLY A 26 5.44 -15.71 0.57
CA GLY A 26 4.28 -15.75 -0.33
C GLY A 26 3.28 -14.64 -0.05
N GLU A 27 3.00 -14.35 1.23
CA GLU A 27 2.15 -13.23 1.64
C GLU A 27 2.79 -11.88 1.30
N LYS A 28 4.09 -11.70 1.57
CA LYS A 28 4.83 -10.48 1.18
C LYS A 28 4.77 -10.23 -0.31
N VAL A 29 4.93 -11.27 -1.12
CA VAL A 29 4.82 -11.18 -2.59
C VAL A 29 3.39 -10.83 -3.00
N SER A 30 2.39 -11.49 -2.41
CA SER A 30 0.97 -11.22 -2.71
C SER A 30 0.58 -9.78 -2.39
N ASN A 31 1.03 -9.26 -1.24
CA ASN A 31 0.79 -7.88 -0.82
C ASN A 31 1.52 -6.89 -1.74
N ALA A 32 2.77 -7.16 -2.08
CA ALA A 32 3.52 -6.32 -3.02
C ALA A 32 2.85 -6.25 -4.41
N ILE A 33 2.28 -7.36 -4.89
CA ILE A 33 1.53 -7.40 -6.16
C ILE A 33 0.20 -6.63 -6.04
N ALA A 34 -0.51 -6.77 -4.92
CA ALA A 34 -1.74 -6.02 -4.67
C ALA A 34 -1.47 -4.51 -4.67
N ASP A 35 -0.39 -4.08 -4.04
CA ASP A 35 0.04 -2.69 -4.02
C ASP A 35 0.34 -2.17 -5.43
N LEU A 36 1.11 -2.92 -6.23
CA LEU A 36 1.42 -2.55 -7.63
C LEU A 36 0.17 -2.43 -8.49
N SER A 37 -0.81 -3.30 -8.27
CA SER A 37 -2.08 -3.31 -9.01
C SER A 37 -2.95 -2.12 -8.63
N GLY A 38 -3.13 -1.85 -7.33
CA GLY A 38 -3.95 -0.74 -6.85
C GLY A 38 -3.36 0.64 -7.12
N GLY A 39 -2.04 0.74 -7.29
CA GLY A 39 -1.36 2.01 -7.52
C GLY A 39 -1.38 2.53 -8.96
N LEU A 40 -1.69 1.68 -9.94
CA LEU A 40 -1.70 2.04 -11.37
C LEU A 40 -3.09 2.52 -11.86
N GLU A 41 -4.13 2.32 -11.06
CA GLU A 41 -5.47 2.82 -11.37
C GLU A 41 -5.44 4.34 -11.55
N ALA A 42 -6.15 4.85 -12.56
CA ALA A 42 -6.31 6.29 -12.75
C ALA A 42 -6.91 6.91 -11.48
N CYS A 43 -6.35 8.04 -11.06
CA CYS A 43 -6.98 8.80 -9.99
C CYS A 43 -8.27 9.47 -10.49
N THR A 44 -9.11 9.85 -9.55
CA THR A 44 -10.43 10.43 -9.81
C THR A 44 -10.57 11.74 -9.06
N ALA A 45 -11.59 12.53 -9.40
CA ALA A 45 -11.88 13.78 -8.68
C ALA A 45 -12.08 13.56 -7.16
N VAL A 46 -12.52 12.36 -6.74
CA VAL A 46 -12.71 12.01 -5.34
C VAL A 46 -11.39 12.07 -4.55
N ASP A 47 -10.28 11.67 -5.16
CA ASP A 47 -8.94 11.73 -4.56
C ASP A 47 -8.48 13.18 -4.29
N CYS A 48 -9.07 14.14 -5.01
CA CYS A 48 -8.92 15.59 -4.82
C CYS A 48 -10.12 16.21 -4.08
N ASN A 49 -10.78 15.45 -3.20
CA ASN A 49 -11.97 15.88 -2.43
C ASN A 49 -13.12 16.43 -3.29
N ASN A 50 -13.19 16.06 -4.58
CA ASN A 50 -14.06 16.66 -5.60
C ASN A 50 -13.94 18.19 -5.72
N ARG A 51 -12.80 18.74 -5.28
CA ARG A 51 -12.48 20.18 -5.24
C ARG A 51 -11.33 20.53 -6.20
N GLY A 52 -11.01 19.64 -7.12
CA GLY A 52 -10.03 19.84 -8.17
C GLY A 52 -10.05 18.74 -9.21
N ALA A 53 -9.35 18.96 -10.32
CA ALA A 53 -9.09 17.92 -11.31
C ALA A 53 -7.92 17.04 -10.85
N CYS A 54 -8.07 15.73 -10.99
CA CYS A 54 -7.01 14.79 -10.67
C CYS A 54 -6.22 14.38 -11.92
N LEU A 55 -4.90 14.41 -11.82
CA LEU A 55 -3.98 14.04 -12.90
C LEU A 55 -2.99 12.99 -12.39
N GLY A 56 -3.05 11.78 -12.94
CA GLY A 56 -2.13 10.69 -12.62
C GLY A 56 -2.84 9.42 -12.17
N THR A 57 -2.19 8.66 -11.30
CA THR A 57 -2.70 7.39 -10.74
C THR A 57 -2.99 7.53 -9.26
N LYS A 58 -3.74 6.60 -8.67
CA LYS A 58 -4.03 6.59 -7.22
C LYS A 58 -2.79 6.65 -6.34
N ARG A 59 -1.66 6.09 -6.79
CA ARG A 59 -0.38 6.15 -6.06
C ARG A 59 0.37 7.46 -6.29
N ASN A 60 0.26 8.05 -7.47
CA ASN A 60 1.00 9.24 -7.84
C ASN A 60 0.13 10.17 -8.69
N TYR A 61 -0.47 11.14 -8.02
CA TYR A 61 -1.33 12.14 -8.64
C TYR A 61 -0.98 13.55 -8.18
N ILE A 62 -1.44 14.50 -8.99
CA ILE A 62 -1.46 15.93 -8.69
C ILE A 62 -2.92 16.38 -8.77
N CYS A 63 -3.34 17.16 -7.76
CA CYS A 63 -4.62 17.84 -7.79
C CYS A 63 -4.45 19.27 -8.30
N ALA A 64 -5.13 19.59 -9.39
CA ALA A 64 -5.32 20.98 -9.83
C ALA A 64 -6.58 21.53 -9.14
N CYS A 65 -6.39 22.17 -7.98
CA CYS A 65 -7.49 22.63 -7.15
C CYS A 65 -8.29 23.75 -7.82
N HIS A 66 -9.61 23.71 -7.61
CA HIS A 66 -10.51 24.81 -7.96
C HIS A 66 -10.19 26.04 -7.10
N LEU A 67 -10.59 27.21 -7.57
CA LEU A 67 -10.42 28.46 -6.85
C LEU A 67 -11.01 28.38 -5.43
N GLY A 68 -10.24 28.89 -4.45
CA GLY A 68 -10.60 28.85 -3.03
C GLY A 68 -10.25 27.53 -2.33
N TYR A 69 -9.54 26.62 -3.01
CA TYR A 69 -9.03 25.38 -2.40
C TYR A 69 -7.54 25.19 -2.63
N SER A 70 -6.88 24.59 -1.64
CA SER A 70 -5.47 24.25 -1.68
C SER A 70 -5.19 22.99 -0.86
N GLY A 71 -3.92 22.63 -0.71
CA GLY A 71 -3.49 21.36 -0.14
C GLY A 71 -3.29 20.28 -1.21
N LYS A 72 -2.70 19.15 -0.81
CA LYS A 72 -2.33 18.07 -1.75
C LYS A 72 -3.57 17.48 -2.45
N ASN A 73 -4.68 17.45 -1.71
CA ASN A 73 -5.94 16.85 -2.10
C ASN A 73 -7.07 17.88 -2.17
N CYS A 74 -6.77 19.18 -2.23
CA CYS A 74 -7.77 20.25 -2.18
C CYS A 74 -8.64 20.22 -0.89
N GLU A 75 -8.05 19.79 0.22
CA GLU A 75 -8.69 19.67 1.53
C GLU A 75 -8.88 21.03 2.22
N ASP A 76 -7.96 21.96 1.96
CA ASP A 76 -7.97 23.26 2.60
C ASP A 76 -8.85 24.23 1.83
N SER A 77 -9.73 24.93 2.55
CA SER A 77 -10.55 26.00 1.98
C SER A 77 -9.89 27.34 2.29
N GLU A 78 -9.31 27.95 1.27
CA GLU A 78 -8.81 29.32 1.33
C GLU A 78 -9.99 30.26 1.11
N PHE A 79 -10.74 30.52 2.19
CA PHE A 79 -11.61 31.68 2.23
C PHE A 79 -10.74 32.93 2.18
N VAL A 80 -10.58 33.50 0.98
CA VAL A 80 -10.07 34.87 0.85
C VAL A 80 -11.19 35.79 1.34
N ALA A 81 -11.27 35.97 2.66
CA ALA A 81 -12.06 37.05 3.24
C ALA A 81 -11.42 38.35 2.74
N PHE A 82 -12.04 38.99 1.74
CA PHE A 82 -11.79 40.39 1.43
C PHE A 82 -12.07 41.18 2.71
N SER A 83 -11.00 41.45 3.46
CA SER A 83 -10.96 42.29 4.64
C SER A 83 -10.53 43.69 4.24
#